data_AF-A0A935S1Y9-F1
#
_entry.id   AF-A0A935S1Y9-F1
#
_cell.length_a   1.000
_cell.length_b   1.000
_cell.length_c   1.000
_cell.angle_alpha   90.00
_cell.angle_beta   90.00
_cell.angle_gamma   90.00
#
_symmetry.space_group_name_H-M   'P 1'
#
loop_
_entity.id
_entity.type
_entity.pdbx_description
1 polymer ?
#
loop_
_entity_poly.entity_id
_entity_poly.type
_entity_poly.pdbx_seq_one_letter_code
_entity_poly.pdbx_strand_id
1 'polypeptide(L)'
;MPKESDWTLNATYNDKTLMRDGLSYILAGSVMEYAPRVRYNELVINGQYRGIYLLVEKIKRDKNRVDISKIETTDNQGDALTGGYIIKIDKETGSNSGAGWNSLYAPYSGAWQKTYFQYEYPKADDISYEQRNYIRNHMNTVENSIAGQDFKDPQKGYRKYIDTQSLMDFIIINEISKNPDAYRLSTFFYKERDSDGGKIKFGPVWDFNLGFGNVDYCTQGNPEGLVLLNFNEVCPGDGWVIHFWWKKFLQDETFYNDLKLRWKYLRSNQFSNDRVNFVIDSLSNMLGQAQVRNFQQWPVLGQYVWPNYYIGNTYAEEVSYLKNWVKNRLIYLDKVWEIKDSNVTEQENLPISIMPNPGNEIIQLKFTSLVPTGLQMKVVNSSGQLMYVPYMEKDQNLLELDIKSLATGVYFIQLTEDKQKRNIKFVKQ
;
A
#
# COMPACT_ATOMS: atom_id res chain seq x y z
N MET A 1 -2.67 18.05 11.35
CA MET A 1 -3.40 16.76 11.49
C MET A 1 -4.80 17.11 11.99
N PRO A 2 -5.84 16.36 11.62
CA PRO A 2 -7.19 16.61 12.14
C PRO A 2 -7.26 16.55 13.66
N LYS A 3 -8.22 17.27 14.23
CA LYS A 3 -8.48 17.26 15.67
C LYS A 3 -8.89 15.85 16.10
N GLU A 4 -8.23 15.32 17.13
CA GLU A 4 -8.52 14.00 17.69
C GLU A 4 -7.94 13.87 19.12
N SER A 5 -8.45 12.93 19.93
CA SER A 5 -7.96 12.61 21.29
C SER A 5 -7.02 11.42 21.34
N ASP A 6 -7.12 10.47 20.41
CA ASP A 6 -6.33 9.23 20.45
C ASP A 6 -5.10 9.27 19.55
N TRP A 7 -3.92 9.33 20.18
CA TRP A 7 -2.62 9.38 19.50
C TRP A 7 -1.65 8.39 20.13
N THR A 8 -0.76 7.86 19.31
CA THR A 8 0.40 7.09 19.76
C THR A 8 1.61 8.02 19.79
N LEU A 9 2.35 8.01 20.89
CA LEU A 9 3.64 8.71 20.99
C LEU A 9 4.75 7.67 20.99
N ASN A 10 5.34 7.42 19.82
CA ASN A 10 6.32 6.36 19.61
C ASN A 10 7.75 6.89 19.82
N ALA A 11 8.52 6.25 20.70
CA ALA A 11 9.88 6.66 21.05
C ALA A 11 10.93 6.32 19.97
N THR A 12 10.62 5.42 19.02
CA THR A 12 11.55 4.98 17.96
C THR A 12 12.94 4.53 18.46
N TYR A 13 13.03 4.03 19.71
CA TYR A 13 14.30 3.85 20.43
C TYR A 13 15.30 2.91 19.73
N ASN A 14 14.79 1.82 19.15
CA ASN A 14 15.60 0.86 18.38
C ASN A 14 15.80 1.28 16.91
N ASP A 15 15.20 2.37 16.45
CA ASP A 15 15.46 2.93 15.12
C ASP A 15 16.40 4.13 15.25
N LYS A 16 17.70 3.89 15.07
CA LYS A 16 18.72 4.94 15.17
C LYS A 16 18.65 5.98 14.04
N THR A 17 17.86 5.73 12.98
CA THR A 17 17.55 6.78 12.00
C THR A 17 16.43 7.69 12.49
N LEU A 18 15.60 7.22 13.43
CA LEU A 18 14.34 7.80 13.89
C LEU A 18 13.29 7.93 12.77
N MET A 19 13.52 7.35 11.58
CA MET A 19 12.79 7.67 10.35
C MET A 19 11.97 6.53 9.76
N ARG A 20 12.15 5.26 10.14
CA ARG A 20 11.58 4.10 9.43
C ARG A 20 10.05 4.07 9.45
N ASP A 21 9.45 4.33 10.61
CA ASP A 21 8.00 4.52 10.72
C ASP A 21 7.54 5.74 9.90
N GLY A 22 8.19 6.89 10.10
CA GLY A 22 7.82 8.13 9.41
C GLY A 22 7.88 8.01 7.89
N LEU A 23 8.93 7.39 7.36
CA LEU A 23 9.11 7.08 5.95
C LEU A 23 7.96 6.21 5.43
N SER A 24 7.64 5.13 6.13
CA SER A 24 6.58 4.20 5.72
C SER A 24 5.22 4.87 5.67
N TYR A 25 4.87 5.64 6.71
CA TYR A 25 3.58 6.35 6.76
C TYR A 25 3.47 7.45 5.69
N ILE A 26 4.56 8.16 5.38
CA ILE A 26 4.59 9.16 4.31
C ILE A 26 4.42 8.50 2.93
N LEU A 27 5.13 7.40 2.67
CA LEU A 27 4.99 6.66 1.41
C LEU A 27 3.58 6.06 1.28
N ALA A 28 3.07 5.42 2.33
CA ALA A 28 1.72 4.87 2.36
C ALA A 28 0.65 5.94 2.12
N GLY A 29 0.74 7.08 2.79
CA GLY A 29 -0.20 8.20 2.62
C GLY A 29 -0.16 8.85 1.23
N SER A 30 0.81 8.52 0.39
CA SER A 30 0.86 8.99 -1.01
C SER A 30 0.11 8.10 -2.00
N VAL A 31 -0.33 6.90 -1.57
CA VAL A 31 -0.96 5.90 -2.46
C VAL A 31 -2.22 5.25 -1.88
N MET A 32 -2.31 5.09 -0.56
CA MET A 32 -3.45 4.48 0.12
C MET A 32 -4.52 5.53 0.42
N GLU A 33 -5.78 5.09 0.46
CA GLU A 33 -6.92 5.94 0.85
C GLU A 33 -6.72 6.58 2.23
N TYR A 34 -6.22 5.79 3.18
CA TYR A 34 -5.76 6.27 4.47
C TYR A 34 -4.51 5.51 4.92
N ALA A 35 -3.53 6.27 5.43
CA ALA A 35 -2.44 5.78 6.24
C ALA A 35 -2.28 6.71 7.46
N PRO A 36 -1.87 6.20 8.63
CA PRO A 36 -1.64 7.03 9.81
C PRO A 36 -0.75 8.22 9.48
N ARG A 37 -1.25 9.44 9.72
CA ARG A 37 -0.41 10.63 9.58
C ARG A 37 0.54 10.70 10.78
N VAL A 38 1.69 11.33 10.56
CA VAL A 38 2.73 11.45 11.58
C VAL A 38 3.26 12.86 11.75
N ARG A 39 3.74 13.17 12.96
CA ARG A 39 4.50 14.38 13.29
C ARG A 39 5.61 14.06 14.29
N TYR A 40 6.80 14.56 14.04
CA TYR A 40 7.91 14.48 14.99
C TYR A 40 7.78 15.57 16.05
N ASN A 41 8.10 15.23 17.29
CA ASN A 41 8.07 16.13 18.43
C ASN A 41 9.24 15.87 19.36
N GLU A 42 9.72 16.91 20.02
CA GLU A 42 10.65 16.83 21.13
C GLU A 42 9.85 16.78 22.44
N LEU A 43 9.95 15.67 23.18
CA LEU A 43 9.16 15.47 24.40
C LEU A 43 9.90 16.05 25.61
N VAL A 44 9.18 16.85 26.41
CA VAL A 44 9.65 17.36 27.71
C VAL A 44 8.62 17.01 28.78
N ILE A 45 9.04 16.32 29.84
CA ILE A 45 8.19 15.95 30.98
C ILE A 45 8.81 16.53 32.24
N ASN A 46 8.07 17.36 32.98
CA ASN A 46 8.51 18.02 34.21
C ASN A 46 9.85 18.78 34.03
N GLY A 47 9.97 19.50 32.91
CA GLY A 47 11.18 20.25 32.55
C GLY A 47 12.35 19.39 32.05
N GLN A 48 12.21 18.06 32.00
CA GLN A 48 13.26 17.14 31.54
C GLN A 48 13.01 16.70 30.09
N TYR A 49 13.99 16.92 29.22
CA TYR A 49 13.98 16.43 27.85
C TYR A 49 13.99 14.89 27.82
N ARG A 50 13.11 14.31 27.01
CA ARG A 50 12.92 12.85 26.88
C ARG A 50 13.28 12.32 25.49
N GLY A 51 13.78 13.15 24.60
CA GLY A 51 14.13 12.75 23.24
C GLY A 51 13.07 13.09 22.22
N ILE A 52 13.31 12.59 21.00
CA ILE A 52 12.39 12.69 19.88
C ILE A 52 11.35 11.59 19.98
N TYR A 53 10.10 11.93 19.71
CA TYR A 53 9.01 10.99 19.55
C TYR A 53 8.26 11.25 18.24
N LEU A 54 7.79 10.18 17.63
CA LEU A 54 6.87 10.21 16.51
C LEU A 54 5.43 10.15 17.03
N LEU A 55 4.69 11.24 16.90
CA LEU A 55 3.25 11.28 17.11
C LEU A 55 2.57 10.64 15.89
N VAL A 56 1.87 9.53 16.10
CA VAL A 56 1.20 8.75 15.07
C VAL A 56 -0.29 8.69 15.37
N GLU A 57 -1.12 8.78 14.33
CA GLU A 57 -2.55 8.51 14.47
C GLU A 57 -2.80 7.06 14.84
N LYS A 58 -3.55 6.80 15.91
CA LYS A 58 -4.03 5.43 16.17
C LYS A 58 -4.99 5.00 15.07
N ILE A 59 -4.85 3.79 14.53
CA ILE A 59 -5.84 3.20 13.63
C ILE A 59 -7.16 3.05 14.39
N LYS A 60 -8.19 3.76 13.92
CA LYS A 60 -9.55 3.68 14.44
C LYS A 60 -10.54 4.18 13.42
N ARG A 61 -11.82 3.85 13.62
CA ARG A 61 -12.93 4.38 12.84
C ARG A 61 -13.11 5.88 13.13
N ASP A 62 -12.91 6.71 12.13
CA ASP A 62 -13.17 8.15 12.13
C ASP A 62 -13.22 8.66 10.68
N LYS A 63 -13.98 9.73 10.42
CA LYS A 63 -14.13 10.32 9.08
C LYS A 63 -12.82 10.83 8.46
N ASN A 64 -11.79 11.06 9.27
CA ASN A 64 -10.47 11.45 8.79
C ASN A 64 -9.42 10.32 8.95
N ARG A 65 -9.83 9.12 9.38
CA ARG A 65 -8.97 7.94 9.53
C ARG A 65 -9.53 6.79 8.70
N VAL A 66 -9.91 5.67 9.32
CA VAL A 66 -10.66 4.62 8.62
C VAL A 66 -12.12 5.08 8.53
N ASP A 67 -12.48 5.68 7.40
CA ASP A 67 -13.80 6.25 7.15
C ASP A 67 -14.77 5.17 6.68
N ILE A 68 -15.26 4.39 7.63
CA ILE A 68 -16.33 3.40 7.43
C ILE A 68 -17.54 3.74 8.30
N SER A 69 -18.70 3.26 7.89
CA SER A 69 -19.96 3.49 8.59
C SER A 69 -19.87 3.10 10.07
N LYS A 70 -20.42 3.94 10.94
CA LYS A 70 -20.57 3.60 12.36
C LYS A 70 -21.57 2.46 12.49
N ILE A 71 -21.19 1.42 13.22
CA ILE A 71 -22.07 0.36 13.66
C ILE A 71 -22.37 0.52 15.16
N GLU A 72 -23.65 0.46 15.53
CA GLU A 72 -24.16 0.50 16.91
C GLU A 72 -24.49 -0.91 17.41
N THR A 73 -24.63 -1.12 18.72
CA THR A 73 -25.01 -2.43 19.32
C THR A 73 -26.37 -2.95 18.86
N THR A 74 -27.23 -2.08 18.31
CA THR A 74 -28.57 -2.41 17.78
C THR A 74 -28.57 -2.76 16.29
N ASP A 75 -27.47 -2.52 15.57
CA ASP A 75 -27.33 -2.80 14.14
C ASP A 75 -27.09 -4.30 13.90
N ASN A 76 -28.12 -5.10 14.12
CA ASN A 76 -28.04 -6.57 14.17
C ASN A 76 -28.72 -7.27 13.00
N GLN A 77 -29.15 -6.52 11.97
CA GLN A 77 -29.83 -7.06 10.79
C GLN A 77 -29.73 -6.14 9.58
N GLY A 78 -30.06 -6.67 8.40
CA GLY A 78 -30.06 -5.92 7.14
C GLY A 78 -28.68 -5.33 6.81
N ASP A 79 -28.66 -4.28 6.00
CA ASP A 79 -27.43 -3.62 5.56
C ASP A 79 -26.59 -3.06 6.72
N ALA A 80 -27.23 -2.60 7.80
CA ALA A 80 -26.54 -2.04 8.96
C ALA A 80 -25.58 -3.04 9.64
N LEU A 81 -25.89 -4.34 9.58
CA LEU A 81 -25.04 -5.42 10.09
C LEU A 81 -23.84 -5.72 9.18
N THR A 82 -23.89 -5.33 7.90
CA THR A 82 -22.99 -5.89 6.88
C THR A 82 -21.58 -5.30 6.86
N GLY A 83 -21.36 -4.20 7.57
CA GLY A 83 -20.10 -3.46 7.54
C GLY A 83 -19.95 -2.46 8.67
N GLY A 84 -18.84 -1.72 8.66
CA GLY A 84 -18.40 -0.90 9.78
C GLY A 84 -17.46 -1.65 10.73
N TYR A 85 -16.74 -2.67 10.23
CA TYR A 85 -15.81 -3.47 11.03
C TYR A 85 -14.36 -3.16 10.67
N ILE A 86 -13.49 -3.07 11.68
CA ILE A 86 -12.03 -3.12 11.54
C ILE A 86 -11.55 -4.36 12.28
N ILE A 87 -10.83 -5.22 11.56
CA ILE A 87 -10.28 -6.48 12.06
C ILE A 87 -8.77 -6.48 11.88
N LYS A 88 -8.05 -7.26 12.67
CA LYS A 88 -6.60 -7.38 12.54
C LYS A 88 -6.07 -8.78 12.83
N ILE A 89 -4.86 -9.04 12.35
CA ILE A 89 -4.01 -10.14 12.81
C ILE A 89 -2.83 -9.49 13.54
N ASP A 90 -2.67 -9.83 14.82
CA ASP A 90 -1.69 -9.21 15.70
C ASP A 90 -1.36 -10.15 16.89
N LYS A 91 -0.43 -9.72 17.76
CA LYS A 91 -0.25 -10.34 19.08
C LYS A 91 -1.50 -10.15 19.92
N GLU A 92 -1.79 -11.09 20.81
CA GLU A 92 -2.93 -11.00 21.74
C GLU A 92 -2.64 -10.09 22.96
N THR A 93 -1.58 -9.30 22.90
CA THR A 93 -1.18 -8.34 23.94
C THR A 93 -1.62 -6.93 23.56
N GLY A 94 -2.23 -6.18 24.48
CA GLY A 94 -2.54 -4.75 24.28
C GLY A 94 -3.97 -4.34 24.66
N SER A 95 -4.41 -3.17 24.19
CA SER A 95 -5.60 -2.45 24.72
C SER A 95 -6.97 -3.01 24.31
N ASN A 96 -7.05 -4.02 23.43
CA ASN A 96 -8.32 -4.54 22.88
C ASN A 96 -8.57 -6.02 23.23
N SER A 97 -8.07 -6.46 24.40
CA SER A 97 -8.42 -7.72 25.09
C SER A 97 -8.35 -9.03 24.28
N GLY A 98 -7.72 -9.04 23.10
CA GLY A 98 -7.52 -10.24 22.29
C GLY A 98 -8.81 -10.94 21.88
N ALA A 99 -9.97 -10.29 21.93
CA ALA A 99 -11.22 -10.93 21.54
C ALA A 99 -11.27 -11.11 20.02
N GLY A 100 -11.70 -12.29 19.58
CA GLY A 100 -11.52 -12.67 18.20
C GLY A 100 -12.02 -14.08 17.89
N TRP A 101 -11.49 -14.66 16.81
CA TRP A 101 -11.74 -16.04 16.42
C TRP A 101 -10.54 -16.61 15.66
N ASN A 102 -10.38 -17.93 15.74
CA ASN A 102 -9.41 -18.64 14.91
C ASN A 102 -9.92 -18.74 13.46
N SER A 103 -9.00 -18.54 12.52
CA SER A 103 -9.17 -18.85 11.10
C SER A 103 -9.75 -20.25 10.88
N LEU A 104 -10.57 -20.41 9.84
CA LEU A 104 -11.09 -21.71 9.42
C LEU A 104 -9.98 -22.61 8.87
N TYR A 105 -8.94 -22.01 8.30
CA TYR A 105 -7.81 -22.69 7.69
C TYR A 105 -6.55 -22.55 8.52
N ALA A 106 -5.70 -23.59 8.48
CA ALA A 106 -4.32 -23.48 8.94
C ALA A 106 -3.53 -22.50 8.04
N PRO A 107 -2.50 -21.83 8.57
CA PRO A 107 -1.67 -20.91 7.78
C PRO A 107 -0.92 -21.57 6.63
N TYR A 108 -0.61 -22.86 6.77
CA TYR A 108 -0.14 -23.72 5.70
C TYR A 108 -0.37 -25.18 6.10
N SER A 109 -0.25 -26.09 5.13
CA SER A 109 -0.41 -27.53 5.38
C SER A 109 0.58 -28.03 6.43
N GLY A 110 0.08 -28.65 7.50
CA GLY A 110 0.90 -29.19 8.59
C GLY A 110 1.35 -28.16 9.63
N ALA A 111 0.88 -26.91 9.56
CA ALA A 111 1.18 -25.90 10.58
C ALA A 111 0.58 -26.30 11.95
N TRP A 112 1.37 -26.10 13.00
CA TRP A 112 0.88 -26.18 14.39
C TRP A 112 0.38 -24.82 14.89
N GLN A 113 0.83 -23.74 14.24
CA GLN A 113 0.38 -22.37 14.46
C GLN A 113 -1.06 -22.17 13.97
N LYS A 114 -1.72 -21.14 14.50
CA LYS A 114 -3.06 -20.72 14.08
C LYS A 114 -3.06 -19.24 13.75
N THR A 115 -3.82 -18.86 12.72
CA THR A 115 -4.12 -17.46 12.44
C THR A 115 -5.33 -17.05 13.26
N TYR A 116 -5.18 -15.98 14.04
CA TYR A 116 -6.23 -15.47 14.92
C TYR A 116 -6.64 -14.06 14.51
N PHE A 117 -7.91 -13.88 14.17
CA PHE A 117 -8.49 -12.59 13.82
C PHE A 117 -9.02 -11.91 15.07
N GLN A 118 -8.66 -10.66 15.27
CA GLN A 118 -9.07 -9.85 16.41
C GLN A 118 -10.00 -8.72 15.98
N TYR A 119 -10.94 -8.35 16.84
CA TYR A 119 -11.76 -7.15 16.66
C TYR A 119 -10.97 -5.90 17.06
N GLU A 120 -10.75 -4.97 16.13
CA GLU A 120 -10.25 -3.62 16.45
C GLU A 120 -11.41 -2.62 16.59
N TYR A 121 -12.42 -2.74 15.72
CA TYR A 121 -13.67 -1.98 15.80
C TYR A 121 -14.85 -2.80 15.26
N PRO A 122 -16.00 -2.85 15.95
CA PRO A 122 -16.23 -2.35 17.31
C PRO A 122 -15.34 -3.05 18.32
N LYS A 123 -15.19 -2.45 19.51
CA LYS A 123 -14.42 -3.07 20.58
C LYS A 123 -15.11 -4.35 21.05
N ALA A 124 -14.33 -5.22 21.68
CA ALA A 124 -14.82 -6.48 22.25
C ALA A 124 -16.07 -6.28 23.14
N ASP A 125 -16.09 -5.25 23.98
CA ASP A 125 -17.19 -5.01 24.90
C ASP A 125 -18.42 -4.37 24.23
N ASP A 126 -18.26 -3.82 23.03
CA ASP A 126 -19.30 -3.12 22.28
C ASP A 126 -19.91 -3.97 21.14
N ILE A 127 -19.20 -4.99 20.66
CA ILE A 127 -19.66 -5.81 19.53
C ILE A 127 -20.69 -6.87 19.97
N SER A 128 -21.88 -6.84 19.37
CA SER A 128 -22.99 -7.76 19.68
C SER A 128 -22.71 -9.20 19.24
N TYR A 129 -23.56 -10.14 19.68
CA TYR A 129 -23.47 -11.54 19.27
C TYR A 129 -23.70 -11.72 17.77
N GLU A 130 -24.71 -11.05 17.22
CA GLU A 130 -25.08 -11.06 15.81
C GLU A 130 -23.95 -10.50 14.94
N GLN A 131 -23.32 -9.41 15.39
CA GLN A 131 -22.18 -8.77 14.72
C GLN A 131 -20.94 -9.66 14.70
N ARG A 132 -20.59 -10.28 15.84
CA ARG A 132 -19.50 -11.27 15.94
C ARG A 132 -19.72 -12.42 14.96
N ASN A 133 -20.93 -12.98 14.94
CA ASN A 133 -21.28 -14.08 14.05
C ASN A 133 -21.21 -13.66 12.59
N TYR A 134 -21.72 -12.47 12.24
CA TYR A 134 -21.70 -11.95 10.89
C TYR A 134 -20.27 -11.82 10.37
N ILE A 135 -19.40 -11.06 11.05
CA ILE A 135 -18.05 -10.78 10.53
C ILE A 135 -17.19 -12.05 10.48
N ARG A 136 -17.32 -12.94 11.46
CA ARG A 136 -16.66 -14.27 11.42
C ARG A 136 -17.12 -15.08 10.22
N ASN A 137 -18.42 -15.19 9.99
CA ASN A 137 -18.96 -15.97 8.88
C ASN A 137 -18.60 -15.35 7.53
N HIS A 138 -18.61 -14.02 7.43
CA HIS A 138 -18.16 -13.30 6.24
C HIS A 138 -16.69 -13.60 5.95
N MET A 139 -15.81 -13.54 6.96
CA MET A 139 -14.42 -13.91 6.78
C MET A 139 -14.25 -15.39 6.40
N ASN A 140 -15.02 -16.32 6.97
CA ASN A 140 -15.03 -17.71 6.52
C ASN A 140 -15.41 -17.83 5.03
N THR A 141 -16.38 -17.06 4.55
CA THR A 141 -16.73 -16.99 3.12
C THR A 141 -15.57 -16.47 2.27
N VAL A 142 -14.86 -15.43 2.73
CA VAL A 142 -13.65 -14.93 2.08
C VAL A 142 -12.59 -16.02 2.01
N GLU A 143 -12.28 -16.70 3.12
CA GLU A 143 -11.28 -17.77 3.16
C GLU A 143 -11.63 -18.92 2.21
N ASN A 144 -12.90 -19.35 2.20
CA ASN A 144 -13.40 -20.38 1.31
C ASN A 144 -13.24 -19.98 -0.17
N SER A 145 -13.47 -18.70 -0.51
CA SER A 145 -13.30 -18.20 -1.87
C SER A 145 -11.84 -18.17 -2.32
N ILE A 146 -10.90 -17.98 -1.39
CA ILE A 146 -9.45 -17.99 -1.65
C ILE A 146 -8.94 -19.43 -1.77
N ALA A 147 -9.43 -20.34 -0.92
CA ALA A 147 -9.02 -21.75 -0.91
C ALA A 147 -9.66 -22.58 -2.04
N GLY A 148 -10.81 -22.15 -2.55
CA GLY A 148 -11.60 -22.86 -3.56
C GLY A 148 -10.95 -22.94 -4.94
N GLN A 149 -11.53 -23.77 -5.81
CA GLN A 149 -11.03 -23.98 -7.18
C GLN A 149 -11.24 -22.74 -8.07
N ASP A 150 -12.36 -22.04 -7.88
CA ASP A 150 -12.71 -20.84 -8.64
C ASP A 150 -12.05 -19.56 -8.10
N PHE A 151 -11.01 -19.66 -7.27
CA PHE A 151 -10.42 -18.48 -6.60
C PHE A 151 -9.97 -17.38 -7.57
N LYS A 152 -9.54 -17.75 -8.79
CA LYS A 152 -9.14 -16.81 -9.84
C LYS A 152 -10.32 -16.18 -10.61
N ASP A 153 -11.54 -16.70 -10.46
CA ASP A 153 -12.71 -16.18 -11.17
C ASP A 153 -13.09 -14.80 -10.63
N PRO A 154 -13.27 -13.77 -11.47
CA PRO A 154 -13.55 -12.41 -11.01
C PRO A 154 -14.92 -12.24 -10.34
N GLN A 155 -15.88 -13.13 -10.61
CA GLN A 155 -17.26 -13.08 -10.10
C GLN A 155 -17.53 -14.10 -9.00
N LYS A 156 -16.83 -15.25 -9.01
CA LYS A 156 -17.03 -16.34 -8.05
C LYS A 156 -15.92 -16.42 -7.00
N GLY A 157 -14.71 -15.99 -7.36
CA GLY A 157 -13.54 -16.04 -6.50
C GLY A 157 -13.44 -14.88 -5.52
N TYR A 158 -12.24 -14.73 -4.93
CA TYR A 158 -12.01 -13.76 -3.85
C TYR A 158 -12.20 -12.30 -4.28
N ARG A 159 -12.03 -11.98 -5.57
CA ARG A 159 -12.21 -10.61 -6.10
C ARG A 159 -13.62 -10.04 -5.92
N LYS A 160 -14.61 -10.90 -5.72
CA LYS A 160 -15.97 -10.49 -5.35
C LYS A 160 -16.00 -9.82 -3.97
N TYR A 161 -15.20 -10.31 -3.03
CA TYR A 161 -15.23 -9.91 -1.63
C TYR A 161 -14.11 -8.96 -1.23
N ILE A 162 -13.02 -8.92 -2.00
CA ILE A 162 -11.83 -8.12 -1.71
C ILE A 162 -11.69 -6.97 -2.69
N ASP A 163 -11.32 -5.81 -2.15
CA ASP A 163 -10.84 -4.69 -2.94
C ASP A 163 -9.37 -4.94 -3.33
N THR A 164 -9.15 -5.30 -4.60
CA THR A 164 -7.82 -5.69 -5.08
C THR A 164 -6.85 -4.53 -5.15
N GLN A 165 -7.34 -3.28 -5.26
CA GLN A 165 -6.47 -2.09 -5.29
C GLN A 165 -5.82 -1.85 -3.92
N SER A 166 -6.59 -1.85 -2.84
CA SER A 166 -6.09 -1.74 -1.47
C SER A 166 -5.16 -2.90 -1.12
N LEU A 167 -5.46 -4.12 -1.58
CA LEU A 167 -4.57 -5.28 -1.42
C LEU A 167 -3.21 -5.06 -2.10
N MET A 168 -3.20 -4.58 -3.35
CA MET A 168 -1.94 -4.29 -4.06
C MET A 168 -1.14 -3.20 -3.35
N ASP A 169 -1.77 -2.10 -2.95
CA ASP A 169 -1.08 -1.00 -2.26
C ASP A 169 -0.55 -1.45 -0.89
N PHE A 170 -1.30 -2.26 -0.15
CA PHE A 170 -0.87 -2.85 1.13
C PHE A 170 0.35 -3.77 0.95
N ILE A 171 0.34 -4.66 -0.06
CA ILE A 171 1.49 -5.52 -0.38
C ILE A 171 2.70 -4.67 -0.75
N ILE A 172 2.54 -3.69 -1.64
CA ILE A 172 3.66 -2.87 -2.11
C ILE A 172 4.32 -2.11 -0.96
N ILE A 173 3.54 -1.46 -0.08
CA ILE A 173 4.10 -0.71 1.05
C ILE A 173 4.86 -1.61 2.02
N ASN A 174 4.30 -2.77 2.37
CA ASN A 174 4.97 -3.72 3.26
C ASN A 174 6.21 -4.36 2.63
N GLU A 175 6.17 -4.65 1.33
CA GLU A 175 7.35 -5.19 0.64
C GLU A 175 8.43 -4.13 0.43
N ILE A 176 8.13 -2.85 0.19
CA ILE A 176 9.16 -1.80 0.10
C ILE A 176 10.01 -1.75 1.38
N SER A 177 9.38 -1.88 2.55
CA SER A 177 10.11 -1.91 3.83
C SER A 177 10.66 -3.29 4.19
N LYS A 178 10.20 -4.35 3.51
CA LYS A 178 10.48 -5.75 3.89
C LYS A 178 10.22 -5.98 5.40
N ASN A 179 9.10 -5.45 5.89
CA ASN A 179 8.73 -5.52 7.30
C ASN A 179 8.53 -6.99 7.73
N PRO A 180 9.32 -7.53 8.67
CA PRO A 180 9.19 -8.92 9.12
C PRO A 180 7.85 -9.23 9.79
N ASP A 181 7.14 -8.22 10.28
CA ASP A 181 5.86 -8.39 10.98
C ASP A 181 4.66 -8.34 10.04
N ALA A 182 4.83 -7.81 8.82
CA ALA A 182 3.75 -7.72 7.84
C ALA A 182 3.06 -9.08 7.61
N TYR A 183 1.75 -9.04 7.34
CA TYR A 183 0.89 -10.18 7.01
C TYR A 183 0.57 -11.16 8.15
N ARG A 184 1.32 -11.10 9.26
CA ARG A 184 1.20 -11.98 10.42
C ARG A 184 0.99 -11.24 11.74
N LEU A 185 1.37 -9.97 11.78
CA LEU A 185 1.29 -9.06 12.91
C LEU A 185 1.00 -7.64 12.38
N SER A 186 0.47 -6.74 13.22
CA SER A 186 0.18 -5.35 12.83
C SER A 186 -0.59 -5.21 11.51
N THR A 187 -1.41 -6.21 11.16
CA THR A 187 -2.04 -6.34 9.85
C THR A 187 -3.53 -6.06 9.99
N PHE A 188 -3.98 -4.92 9.44
CA PHE A 188 -5.36 -4.46 9.56
C PHE A 188 -6.14 -4.66 8.25
N PHE A 189 -7.44 -4.87 8.40
CA PHE A 189 -8.42 -4.91 7.32
C PHE A 189 -9.71 -4.26 7.80
N TYR A 190 -10.53 -3.77 6.87
CA TYR A 190 -11.86 -3.26 7.21
C TYR A 190 -12.92 -3.67 6.20
N LYS A 191 -14.15 -3.82 6.70
CA LYS A 191 -15.34 -4.20 5.91
C LYS A 191 -16.29 -3.01 5.83
N GLU A 192 -16.52 -2.53 4.62
CA GLU A 192 -17.58 -1.56 4.32
C GLU A 192 -18.95 -2.25 4.29
N ARG A 193 -20.04 -1.50 4.50
CA ARG A 193 -21.40 -2.04 4.33
C ARG A 193 -21.61 -2.46 2.89
N ASP A 194 -22.55 -3.37 2.64
CA ASP A 194 -22.85 -3.83 1.29
C ASP A 194 -23.37 -2.68 0.41
N SER A 195 -24.13 -1.74 1.00
CA SER A 195 -24.53 -0.47 0.37
C SER A 195 -23.38 0.50 0.07
N ASP A 196 -22.25 0.39 0.79
CA ASP A 196 -21.06 1.23 0.66
C ASP A 196 -19.95 0.55 -0.19
N GLY A 197 -20.29 -0.53 -0.91
CA GLY A 197 -19.38 -1.27 -1.79
C GLY A 197 -19.05 -2.68 -1.30
N GLY A 198 -19.24 -2.96 -0.01
CA GLY A 198 -19.32 -4.32 0.55
C GLY A 198 -18.03 -5.12 0.58
N LYS A 199 -16.89 -4.53 0.23
CA LYS A 199 -15.61 -5.26 0.13
C LYS A 199 -14.77 -5.15 1.41
N ILE A 200 -13.91 -6.15 1.60
CA ILE A 200 -12.78 -6.08 2.51
C ILE A 200 -11.68 -5.28 1.84
N LYS A 201 -11.28 -4.19 2.49
CA LYS A 201 -10.11 -3.38 2.12
C LYS A 201 -8.94 -3.67 3.06
N PHE A 202 -7.75 -3.68 2.50
CA PHE A 202 -6.51 -3.99 3.22
C PHE A 202 -5.83 -2.72 3.73
N GLY A 203 -5.35 -2.79 4.97
CA GLY A 203 -4.79 -1.67 5.70
C GLY A 203 -5.78 -1.02 6.67
N PRO A 204 -5.42 0.13 7.25
CA PRO A 204 -4.18 0.88 7.03
C PRO A 204 -2.93 0.10 7.47
N VAL A 205 -1.78 0.45 6.91
CA VAL A 205 -0.50 -0.15 7.33
C VAL A 205 -0.07 0.34 8.72
N TRP A 206 0.72 -0.47 9.43
CA TRP A 206 1.16 -0.19 10.79
C TRP A 206 2.53 -0.80 11.10
N ASP A 207 3.27 -0.16 12.03
CA ASP A 207 4.47 -0.67 12.72
C ASP A 207 5.64 -1.10 11.82
N PHE A 208 6.50 -0.15 11.45
CA PHE A 208 7.59 -0.34 10.47
C PHE A 208 8.99 -0.14 11.05
N ASN A 209 9.13 0.02 12.38
CA ASN A 209 10.42 0.19 13.03
C ASN A 209 11.41 -0.97 12.76
N LEU A 210 10.91 -2.18 12.49
CA LEU A 210 11.71 -3.37 12.15
C LEU A 210 12.03 -3.48 10.64
N GLY A 211 11.38 -2.68 9.81
CA GLY A 211 11.61 -2.64 8.37
C GLY A 211 12.94 -1.99 7.98
N PHE A 212 13.19 -1.90 6.68
CA PHE A 212 14.37 -1.27 6.09
C PHE A 212 15.71 -1.78 6.65
N GLY A 213 15.80 -3.11 6.75
CA GLY A 213 17.00 -3.81 7.18
C GLY A 213 17.40 -3.52 8.64
N ASN A 214 16.43 -3.21 9.51
CA ASN A 214 16.70 -2.91 10.92
C ASN A 214 16.67 -4.12 11.86
N VAL A 215 16.54 -5.33 11.32
CA VAL A 215 16.30 -6.54 12.11
C VAL A 215 17.34 -7.62 11.82
N ASP A 216 17.92 -8.17 12.88
CA ASP A 216 18.97 -9.20 12.88
C ASP A 216 18.46 -10.65 12.94
N TYR A 217 17.13 -10.82 13.01
CA TYR A 217 16.45 -12.11 12.96
C TYR A 217 15.53 -12.21 11.73
N CYS A 218 15.10 -13.43 11.40
CA CYS A 218 14.31 -13.76 10.20
C CYS A 218 14.88 -13.11 8.92
N THR A 219 14.44 -11.89 8.55
CA THR A 219 14.86 -11.20 7.32
C THR A 219 16.32 -10.73 7.32
N GLN A 220 16.98 -10.65 8.49
CA GLN A 220 18.44 -10.48 8.69
C GLN A 220 19.06 -9.36 7.85
N GLY A 221 18.46 -8.17 7.86
CA GLY A 221 18.98 -7.02 7.10
C GLY A 221 19.01 -7.19 5.57
N ASN A 222 18.60 -8.33 5.02
CA ASN A 222 18.75 -8.64 3.60
C ASN A 222 17.70 -7.86 2.78
N PRO A 223 18.07 -7.09 1.74
CA PRO A 223 17.10 -6.41 0.87
C PRO A 223 16.37 -7.34 -0.12
N GLU A 224 16.81 -8.59 -0.29
CA GLU A 224 16.22 -9.55 -1.22
C GLU A 224 15.22 -10.50 -0.54
N GLY A 225 14.38 -11.17 -1.34
CA GLY A 225 13.27 -12.03 -0.91
C GLY A 225 11.97 -11.25 -0.68
N LEU A 226 10.81 -11.89 -0.88
CA LEU A 226 9.51 -11.30 -0.53
C LEU A 226 9.06 -11.82 0.83
N VAL A 227 8.67 -10.94 1.75
CA VAL A 227 8.21 -11.36 3.08
C VAL A 227 7.00 -12.27 2.94
N LEU A 228 6.03 -11.87 2.11
CA LEU A 228 4.77 -12.59 1.89
C LEU A 228 4.95 -14.04 1.37
N LEU A 229 6.10 -14.35 0.73
CA LEU A 229 6.41 -15.68 0.20
C LEU A 229 7.38 -16.47 1.07
N ASN A 230 8.38 -15.80 1.64
CA ASN A 230 9.56 -16.46 2.18
C ASN A 230 9.60 -16.49 3.71
N PHE A 231 8.81 -15.67 4.41
CA PHE A 231 8.94 -15.53 5.86
C PHE A 231 8.85 -16.86 6.62
N ASN A 232 7.86 -17.70 6.32
CA ASN A 232 7.67 -18.97 7.02
C ASN A 232 8.82 -19.97 6.80
N GLU A 233 9.53 -19.87 5.67
CA GLU A 233 10.72 -20.69 5.38
C GLU A 233 11.97 -20.12 6.07
N VAL A 234 12.04 -18.79 6.16
CA VAL A 234 13.14 -18.05 6.79
C VAL A 234 13.05 -18.10 8.33
N CYS A 235 11.84 -18.21 8.88
CA CYS A 235 11.56 -18.21 10.32
C CYS A 235 10.59 -19.35 10.72
N PRO A 236 10.96 -20.62 10.49
CA PRO A 236 10.03 -21.75 10.63
C PRO A 236 9.61 -22.07 12.07
N GLY A 237 10.40 -21.61 13.06
CA GLY A 237 10.13 -21.79 14.48
C GLY A 237 9.30 -20.68 15.13
N ASP A 238 8.95 -19.63 14.38
CA ASP A 238 8.16 -18.52 14.93
C ASP A 238 6.71 -18.97 15.20
N GLY A 239 6.14 -18.50 16.31
CA GLY A 239 4.74 -18.76 16.68
C GLY A 239 3.73 -17.97 15.86
N TRP A 240 4.16 -16.87 15.24
CA TRP A 240 3.38 -16.05 14.31
C TRP A 240 3.91 -16.24 12.90
N VAL A 241 3.08 -16.85 12.05
CA VAL A 241 3.41 -17.19 10.67
C VAL A 241 2.44 -16.52 9.69
N ILE A 242 2.90 -16.34 8.46
CA ILE A 242 2.10 -15.77 7.37
C ILE A 242 1.04 -16.76 6.93
N HIS A 243 -0.21 -16.28 6.86
CA HIS A 243 -1.38 -17.07 6.45
C HIS A 243 -1.36 -17.41 4.95
N PHE A 244 -2.06 -18.48 4.53
CA PHE A 244 -1.96 -19.00 3.16
C PHE A 244 -2.47 -18.01 2.10
N TRP A 245 -3.34 -17.06 2.46
CA TRP A 245 -3.97 -16.11 1.54
C TRP A 245 -2.96 -15.37 0.68
N TRP A 246 -1.88 -14.89 1.30
CA TRP A 246 -0.92 -14.00 0.66
C TRP A 246 -0.19 -14.68 -0.50
N LYS A 247 0.29 -15.91 -0.27
CA LYS A 247 0.88 -16.74 -1.33
C LYS A 247 -0.18 -17.13 -2.37
N LYS A 248 -1.43 -17.37 -1.94
CA LYS A 248 -2.53 -17.76 -2.84
C LYS A 248 -2.92 -16.63 -3.80
N PHE A 249 -2.94 -15.36 -3.35
CA PHE A 249 -3.21 -14.21 -4.21
C PHE A 249 -2.20 -14.12 -5.37
N LEU A 250 -0.91 -14.38 -5.11
CA LEU A 250 0.11 -14.34 -6.18
C LEU A 250 0.00 -15.50 -7.17
N GLN A 251 -0.75 -16.56 -6.86
CA GLN A 251 -1.04 -17.64 -7.81
C GLN A 251 -2.11 -17.26 -8.83
N ASP A 252 -2.86 -16.19 -8.58
CA ASP A 252 -3.77 -15.62 -9.54
C ASP A 252 -3.01 -14.68 -10.50
N GLU A 253 -2.75 -15.18 -11.70
CA GLU A 253 -1.94 -14.49 -12.72
C GLU A 253 -2.48 -13.11 -13.09
N THR A 254 -3.80 -12.93 -13.11
CA THR A 254 -4.38 -11.61 -13.42
C THR A 254 -4.06 -10.61 -12.31
N PHE A 255 -4.27 -11.00 -11.04
CA PHE A 255 -3.96 -10.13 -9.90
C PHE A 255 -2.46 -9.88 -9.81
N TYR A 256 -1.62 -10.89 -10.04
CA TYR A 256 -0.18 -10.72 -9.96
C TYR A 256 0.35 -9.82 -11.08
N ASN A 257 -0.24 -9.87 -12.28
CA ASN A 257 0.07 -8.93 -13.35
C ASN A 257 -0.39 -7.50 -13.01
N ASP A 258 -1.57 -7.33 -12.41
CA ASP A 258 -2.05 -6.03 -11.93
C ASP A 258 -1.12 -5.45 -10.87
N LEU A 259 -0.62 -6.28 -9.94
CA LEU A 259 0.36 -5.87 -8.93
C LEU A 259 1.65 -5.36 -9.58
N LYS A 260 2.16 -6.07 -10.60
CA LYS A 260 3.35 -5.64 -11.35
C LYS A 260 3.12 -4.33 -12.10
N LEU A 261 1.95 -4.16 -12.72
CA LEU A 261 1.57 -2.91 -13.40
C LEU A 261 1.47 -1.76 -12.41
N ARG A 262 0.86 -2.00 -11.24
CA ARG A 262 0.77 -1.03 -10.15
C ARG A 262 2.17 -0.65 -9.64
N TRP A 263 3.05 -1.63 -9.44
CA TRP A 263 4.45 -1.38 -9.09
C TRP A 263 5.16 -0.51 -10.14
N LYS A 264 5.09 -0.87 -11.43
CA LYS A 264 5.68 -0.10 -12.54
C LYS A 264 5.16 1.34 -12.57
N TYR A 265 3.85 1.54 -12.38
CA TYR A 265 3.25 2.87 -12.29
C TYR A 265 3.83 3.67 -11.12
N LEU A 266 3.84 3.11 -9.91
CA LEU A 266 4.34 3.81 -8.72
C LEU A 266 5.84 4.11 -8.83
N ARG A 267 6.64 3.21 -9.40
CA ARG A 267 8.07 3.41 -9.65
C ARG A 267 8.39 4.52 -10.64
N SER A 268 7.47 4.80 -11.58
CA SER A 268 7.59 5.97 -12.48
C SER A 268 7.26 7.30 -11.81
N ASN A 269 6.74 7.31 -10.58
CA ASN A 269 6.24 8.51 -9.91
C ASN A 269 6.47 8.48 -8.38
N GLN A 270 5.45 8.10 -7.59
CA GLN A 270 5.43 8.21 -6.13
C GLN A 270 6.57 7.47 -5.43
N PHE A 271 7.02 6.36 -6.01
CA PHE A 271 8.08 5.51 -5.47
C PHE A 271 9.33 5.50 -6.34
N SER A 272 9.54 6.50 -7.22
CA SER A 272 10.80 6.68 -7.93
C SER A 272 11.97 6.81 -6.94
N ASN A 273 13.20 6.47 -7.38
CA ASN A 273 14.40 6.57 -6.53
C ASN A 273 14.56 7.99 -5.96
N ASP A 274 14.34 9.00 -6.80
CA ASP A 274 14.44 10.41 -6.39
C ASP A 274 13.39 10.77 -5.37
N ARG A 275 12.13 10.33 -5.56
CA ARG A 275 11.06 10.63 -4.62
C ARG A 275 11.28 9.97 -3.26
N VAL A 276 11.69 8.70 -3.22
CA VAL A 276 11.95 8.00 -1.97
C VAL A 276 13.14 8.61 -1.23
N ASN A 277 14.24 8.89 -1.94
CA ASN A 277 15.40 9.58 -1.35
C ASN A 277 15.04 10.98 -0.86
N PHE A 278 14.24 11.73 -1.61
CA PHE A 278 13.77 13.05 -1.20
C PHE A 278 13.01 13.00 0.13
N VAL A 279 12.18 11.97 0.37
CA VAL A 279 11.48 11.81 1.65
C VAL A 279 12.48 11.53 2.79
N ILE A 280 13.46 10.64 2.56
CA ILE A 280 14.51 10.34 3.56
C ILE A 280 15.32 11.61 3.89
N ASP A 281 15.74 12.36 2.87
CA ASP A 281 16.50 13.60 3.06
C ASP A 281 15.67 14.69 3.75
N SER A 282 14.39 14.79 3.43
CA SER A 282 13.48 15.74 4.10
C SER A 282 13.31 15.42 5.58
N LEU A 283 13.16 14.13 5.92
CA LEU A 283 13.07 13.68 7.30
C LEU A 283 14.38 13.92 8.06
N SER A 284 15.53 13.58 7.46
CA SER A 284 16.84 13.80 8.06
C SER A 284 17.12 15.28 8.33
N ASN A 285 16.80 16.14 7.36
CA ASN A 285 16.92 17.60 7.50
C ASN A 285 16.00 18.16 8.60
N MET A 286 14.76 17.69 8.67
CA MET A 286 13.82 18.09 9.71
C MET A 286 14.30 17.66 11.10
N LEU A 287 14.90 16.48 11.23
CA LEU A 287 15.47 15.99 12.49
C LEU A 287 16.72 16.77 12.92
N GLY A 288 17.52 17.27 11.98
CA GLY A 288 18.53 18.33 12.14
C GLY A 288 19.29 18.33 13.49
N GLN A 289 19.07 19.35 14.31
CA GLN A 289 19.68 19.47 15.64
C GLN A 289 18.96 18.66 16.73
N ALA A 290 17.69 18.30 16.52
CA ALA A 290 16.92 17.53 17.49
C ALA A 290 17.50 16.12 17.66
N GLN A 291 18.00 15.48 16.59
CA GLN A 291 18.64 14.17 16.72
C GLN A 291 19.93 14.23 17.54
N VAL A 292 20.68 15.35 17.47
CA VAL A 292 21.88 15.54 18.31
C VAL A 292 21.49 15.53 19.79
N ARG A 293 20.47 16.31 20.17
CA ARG A 293 19.94 16.32 21.54
C ARG A 293 19.40 14.95 21.95
N ASN A 294 18.71 14.27 21.03
CA ASN A 294 18.19 12.92 21.28
C ASN A 294 19.31 11.95 21.64
N PHE A 295 20.39 11.89 20.86
CA PHE A 295 21.49 10.96 21.13
C PHE A 295 22.43 11.42 22.25
N GLN A 296 22.39 12.69 22.66
CA GLN A 296 22.97 13.13 23.93
C GLN A 296 22.17 12.59 25.13
N GLN A 297 20.84 12.63 25.05
CA GLN A 297 19.96 12.09 26.08
C GLN A 297 19.96 10.54 26.11
N TRP A 298 20.06 9.92 24.94
CA TRP A 298 20.03 8.47 24.72
C TRP A 298 21.22 8.04 23.85
N PRO A 299 22.41 7.79 24.45
CA PRO A 299 23.66 7.57 23.71
C PRO A 299 23.78 6.15 23.16
N VAL A 300 22.89 5.78 22.23
CA VAL A 300 22.78 4.43 21.64
C VAL A 300 23.50 4.27 20.28
N LEU A 301 24.00 5.36 19.69
CA LEU A 301 24.83 5.29 18.48
C LEU A 301 26.11 4.48 18.76
N GLY A 302 26.51 3.63 17.80
CA GLY A 302 27.65 2.71 17.97
C GLY A 302 27.41 1.53 18.92
N GLN A 303 26.22 1.43 19.54
CA GLN A 303 25.88 0.36 20.49
C GLN A 303 24.81 -0.56 19.91
N TYR A 304 24.91 -1.86 20.18
CA TYR A 304 23.83 -2.78 19.83
C TYR A 304 22.60 -2.50 20.70
N VAL A 305 21.46 -2.29 20.04
CA VAL A 305 20.13 -2.28 20.66
C VAL A 305 19.31 -3.32 19.91
N TRP A 306 18.76 -4.30 20.62
CA TRP A 306 17.98 -5.34 19.97
C TRP A 306 16.79 -4.71 19.21
N PRO A 307 16.49 -5.12 17.96
CA PRO A 307 17.13 -6.19 17.15
C PRO A 307 18.02 -5.66 16.00
N ASN A 308 18.82 -4.61 16.21
CA ASN A 308 19.51 -3.94 15.11
C ASN A 308 20.49 -4.84 14.34
N TYR A 309 20.28 -4.97 13.03
CA TYR A 309 21.23 -5.64 12.13
C TYR A 309 22.49 -4.81 11.87
N TYR A 310 22.32 -3.53 11.54
CA TYR A 310 23.42 -2.60 11.32
C TYR A 310 23.62 -1.70 12.55
N ILE A 311 24.88 -1.41 12.88
CA ILE A 311 25.27 -0.58 14.01
C ILE A 311 26.22 0.50 13.49
N GLY A 312 25.67 1.65 13.09
CA GLY A 312 26.45 2.83 12.75
C GLY A 312 27.00 3.51 14.00
N ASN A 313 28.24 3.99 13.94
CA ASN A 313 28.87 4.78 15.00
C ASN A 313 28.32 6.20 15.05
N THR A 314 27.74 6.68 13.93
CA THR A 314 27.17 8.02 13.82
C THR A 314 25.77 7.99 13.22
N TYR A 315 24.98 9.03 13.49
CA TYR A 315 23.67 9.20 12.86
C TYR A 315 23.77 9.24 11.32
N ALA A 316 24.80 9.88 10.77
CA ALA A 316 24.99 9.96 9.32
C ALA A 316 25.25 8.58 8.68
N GLU A 317 25.95 7.69 9.38
CA GLU A 317 26.16 6.29 8.95
C GLU A 317 24.83 5.52 8.91
N GLU A 318 23.97 5.68 9.93
CA GLU A 318 22.63 5.06 9.97
C GLU A 318 21.74 5.54 8.82
N VAL A 319 21.74 6.85 8.54
CA VAL A 319 21.00 7.41 7.39
C VAL A 319 21.56 6.88 6.07
N SER A 320 22.88 6.79 5.93
CA SER A 320 23.54 6.26 4.73
C SER A 320 23.21 4.78 4.52
N TYR A 321 23.18 3.98 5.59
CA TYR A 321 22.74 2.60 5.56
C TYR A 321 21.29 2.49 5.07
N LEU A 322 20.37 3.28 5.63
CA LEU A 322 18.96 3.30 5.21
C LEU A 322 18.82 3.61 3.71
N LYS A 323 19.49 4.63 3.20
CA LYS A 323 19.43 5.00 1.77
C LYS A 323 19.98 3.91 0.86
N ASN A 324 21.12 3.32 1.22
CA ASN A 324 21.71 2.21 0.45
C ASN A 324 20.84 0.97 0.48
N TRP A 325 20.28 0.63 1.64
CA TRP A 325 19.38 -0.51 1.80
C TRP A 325 18.12 -0.33 0.94
N VAL A 326 17.48 0.83 1.01
CA VAL A 326 16.28 1.15 0.22
C VAL A 326 16.58 1.09 -1.27
N LYS A 327 17.71 1.65 -1.71
CA LYS A 327 18.14 1.56 -3.12
C LYS A 327 18.23 0.10 -3.58
N ASN A 328 18.92 -0.75 -2.81
CA ASN A 328 19.08 -2.17 -3.15
C ASN A 328 17.73 -2.91 -3.14
N ARG A 329 16.85 -2.58 -2.19
CA ARG A 329 15.50 -3.15 -2.10
C ARG A 329 14.64 -2.79 -3.31
N LEU A 330 14.68 -1.53 -3.75
CA LEU A 330 13.93 -1.09 -4.94
C LEU A 330 14.45 -1.78 -6.20
N ILE A 331 15.77 -1.92 -6.36
CA ILE A 331 16.37 -2.69 -7.47
C ILE A 331 15.89 -4.15 -7.47
N TYR A 332 15.86 -4.78 -6.30
CA TYR A 332 15.36 -6.15 -6.16
C TYR A 332 13.89 -6.26 -6.56
N LEU A 333 13.03 -5.37 -6.05
CA LEU A 333 11.61 -5.37 -6.37
C LEU A 333 11.34 -5.06 -7.84
N ASP A 334 12.11 -4.16 -8.46
CA ASP A 334 12.07 -3.89 -9.91
C ASP A 334 12.31 -5.16 -10.73
N LYS A 335 13.23 -6.03 -10.29
CA LYS A 335 13.50 -7.33 -10.93
C LYS A 335 12.41 -8.37 -10.66
N VAL A 336 11.89 -8.44 -9.43
CA VAL A 336 10.85 -9.42 -9.05
C VAL A 336 9.52 -9.14 -9.75
N TRP A 337 9.15 -7.86 -9.82
CA TRP A 337 7.91 -7.40 -10.45
C TRP A 337 8.15 -6.81 -11.84
N GLU A 338 9.26 -7.21 -12.46
CA GLU A 338 9.52 -6.93 -13.86
C GLU A 338 8.40 -7.53 -14.71
N ILE A 339 7.86 -6.71 -15.60
CA ILE A 339 6.99 -7.18 -16.67
C ILE A 339 7.92 -7.60 -17.79
N LYS A 340 8.23 -8.89 -17.84
CA LYS A 340 8.95 -9.46 -18.98
C LYS A 340 8.03 -9.33 -20.19
N ASP A 341 8.45 -8.57 -21.19
CA ASP A 341 7.82 -8.53 -22.50
C ASP A 341 7.98 -9.92 -23.15
N SER A 342 7.21 -10.91 -22.70
CA SER A 342 7.21 -12.29 -23.20
C SER A 342 5.88 -12.52 -23.90
N ASN A 343 5.90 -12.59 -25.23
CA ASN A 343 4.75 -12.97 -26.07
C ASN A 343 3.50 -12.11 -25.91
N VAL A 344 3.67 -10.79 -25.94
CA VAL A 344 2.78 -10.03 -26.81
C VAL A 344 3.16 -10.47 -28.21
N THR A 345 2.39 -11.40 -28.79
CA THR A 345 2.24 -11.40 -30.24
C THR A 345 1.92 -9.94 -30.55
N GLU A 346 2.75 -9.28 -31.35
CA GLU A 346 2.43 -7.99 -31.92
C GLU A 346 1.10 -8.12 -32.67
N GLN A 347 -0.02 -8.05 -31.97
CA GLN A 347 -1.29 -7.67 -32.53
C GLN A 347 -1.32 -6.15 -32.49
N GLU A 348 -0.69 -5.66 -33.55
CA GLU A 348 -0.84 -4.35 -34.16
C GLU A 348 -0.48 -3.16 -33.27
N ASN A 349 0.75 -2.75 -33.55
CA ASN A 349 1.26 -1.40 -33.48
C ASN A 349 0.21 -0.34 -33.81
N LEU A 350 -0.03 0.56 -32.87
CA LEU A 350 0.27 1.97 -33.11
C LEU A 350 1.01 2.51 -31.89
N PRO A 351 2.36 2.48 -31.88
CA PRO A 351 3.13 3.20 -30.89
C PRO A 351 2.93 4.70 -31.13
N ILE A 352 2.07 5.31 -30.31
CA ILE A 352 1.72 6.73 -30.35
C ILE A 352 2.44 7.42 -29.20
N SER A 353 3.23 8.44 -29.51
CA SER A 353 3.85 9.32 -28.53
C SER A 353 3.16 10.68 -28.53
N ILE A 354 2.95 11.25 -27.34
CA ILE A 354 2.36 12.59 -27.16
C ILE A 354 3.43 13.55 -26.69
N MET A 355 3.59 14.68 -27.37
CA MET A 355 4.51 15.74 -26.97
C MET A 355 4.01 17.13 -27.39
N PRO A 356 4.16 18.17 -26.56
CA PRO A 356 4.55 18.12 -25.16
C PRO A 356 3.43 17.54 -24.28
N ASN A 357 3.79 16.82 -23.21
CA ASN A 357 2.85 16.39 -22.18
C ASN A 357 3.52 16.56 -20.80
N PRO A 358 3.14 17.57 -19.99
CA PRO A 358 1.96 18.42 -20.16
C PRO A 358 2.03 19.39 -21.36
N GLY A 359 0.89 19.66 -21.99
CA GLY A 359 0.75 20.56 -23.14
C GLY A 359 -0.04 21.83 -22.79
N ASN A 360 0.16 22.90 -23.57
CA ASN A 360 -0.52 24.18 -23.35
C ASN A 360 -1.53 24.50 -24.48
N GLU A 361 -1.07 24.86 -25.67
CA GLU A 361 -1.99 25.19 -26.77
C GLU A 361 -2.14 24.05 -27.77
N ILE A 362 -1.04 23.36 -28.10
CA ILE A 362 -0.99 22.28 -29.07
C ILE A 362 -0.25 21.09 -28.47
N ILE A 363 -0.74 19.87 -28.75
CA ILE A 363 -0.01 18.61 -28.54
C ILE A 363 0.08 17.85 -29.84
N GLN A 364 1.20 17.15 -30.03
CA GLN A 364 1.45 16.32 -31.20
C GLN A 364 1.31 14.85 -30.83
N LEU A 365 0.55 14.11 -31.63
CA LEU A 365 0.45 12.66 -31.59
C LEU A 365 1.29 12.10 -32.73
N LYS A 366 2.44 11.55 -32.39
CA LYS A 366 3.32 10.89 -33.36
C LYS A 366 3.07 9.40 -33.32
N PHE A 367 2.51 8.88 -34.40
CA PHE A 367 2.38 7.48 -34.70
C PHE A 367 3.71 6.98 -35.27
N THR A 368 4.11 5.78 -34.88
CA THR A 368 5.33 5.11 -35.38
C THR A 368 5.11 4.42 -36.73
N SER A 369 3.86 4.20 -37.13
CA SER A 369 3.44 3.86 -38.48
C SER A 369 2.36 4.85 -38.96
N LEU A 370 1.94 4.77 -40.22
CA LEU A 370 0.84 5.58 -40.73
C LEU A 370 -0.45 5.28 -39.95
N VAL A 371 -1.31 6.30 -39.78
CA VAL A 371 -2.63 6.16 -39.17
C VAL A 371 -3.46 5.13 -39.95
N PRO A 372 -4.00 4.08 -39.30
CA PRO A 372 -4.79 3.06 -39.99
C PRO A 372 -6.09 3.58 -40.56
N THR A 373 -6.55 2.92 -41.62
CA THR A 373 -7.83 3.25 -42.25
C THR A 373 -8.98 2.77 -41.37
N GLY A 374 -9.72 3.70 -40.75
CA GLY A 374 -10.88 3.39 -39.92
C GLY A 374 -10.71 3.67 -38.42
N LEU A 375 -9.53 4.15 -38.00
CA LEU A 375 -9.29 4.62 -36.64
C LEU A 375 -10.25 5.76 -36.29
N GLN A 376 -10.99 5.63 -35.18
CA GLN A 376 -11.80 6.70 -34.61
C GLN A 376 -11.08 7.31 -33.42
N MET A 377 -10.99 8.63 -33.36
CA MET A 377 -10.35 9.35 -32.27
C MET A 377 -11.35 10.26 -31.56
N LYS A 378 -11.31 10.30 -30.23
CA LYS A 378 -12.11 11.20 -29.38
C LYS A 378 -11.23 11.78 -28.29
N VAL A 379 -11.39 13.05 -27.97
CA VAL A 379 -10.80 13.65 -26.77
C VAL A 379 -11.87 13.71 -25.70
N VAL A 380 -11.62 13.10 -24.54
CA VAL A 380 -12.53 13.08 -23.39
C VAL A 380 -11.86 13.63 -22.14
N ASN A 381 -12.62 14.20 -21.22
CA ASN A 381 -12.09 14.59 -19.90
C ASN A 381 -12.01 13.39 -18.94
N SER A 382 -11.58 13.62 -17.69
CA SER A 382 -11.43 12.58 -16.67
C SER A 382 -12.73 11.90 -16.22
N SER A 383 -13.90 12.50 -16.47
CA SER A 383 -15.22 11.87 -16.23
C SER A 383 -15.74 11.12 -17.46
N GLY A 384 -14.99 11.08 -18.56
CA GLY A 384 -15.37 10.42 -19.81
C GLY A 384 -16.29 11.26 -20.71
N GLN A 385 -16.52 12.54 -20.39
CA GLN A 385 -17.28 13.45 -21.23
C GLN A 385 -16.49 13.78 -22.50
N LEU A 386 -17.15 13.66 -23.66
CA LEU A 386 -16.58 14.04 -24.96
C LEU A 386 -16.34 15.54 -25.02
N MET A 387 -15.08 15.93 -25.26
CA MET A 387 -14.68 17.31 -25.48
C MET A 387 -14.82 17.66 -26.97
N TYR A 388 -14.16 16.89 -27.84
CA TYR A 388 -14.27 17.01 -29.29
C TYR A 388 -13.73 15.76 -30.00
N VAL A 389 -13.95 15.70 -31.32
CA VAL A 389 -13.46 14.65 -32.23
C VAL A 389 -12.44 15.28 -33.17
N PRO A 390 -11.14 14.91 -33.08
CA PRO A 390 -10.12 15.41 -33.99
C PRO A 390 -10.36 14.98 -35.44
N TYR A 391 -10.07 15.88 -36.38
CA TYR A 391 -9.97 15.51 -37.79
C TYR A 391 -8.65 14.77 -38.04
N MET A 392 -8.68 13.72 -38.85
CA MET A 392 -7.49 12.92 -39.19
C MET A 392 -7.42 12.75 -40.70
N GLU A 393 -6.30 13.17 -41.30
CA GLU A 393 -5.99 12.87 -42.69
C GLU A 393 -5.39 11.46 -42.80
N LYS A 394 -5.71 10.77 -43.89
CA LYS A 394 -5.12 9.46 -44.20
C LYS A 394 -3.62 9.62 -44.44
N ASP A 395 -2.86 8.57 -44.13
CA ASP A 395 -1.43 8.46 -44.45
C ASP A 395 -0.51 9.50 -43.76
N GLN A 396 -0.96 10.08 -42.64
CA GLN A 396 -0.08 10.86 -41.75
C GLN A 396 0.44 9.98 -40.61
N ASN A 397 1.63 10.28 -40.11
CA ASN A 397 2.22 9.69 -38.90
C ASN A 397 2.37 10.70 -37.76
N LEU A 398 1.92 11.93 -37.97
CA LEU A 398 1.95 13.01 -36.99
C LEU A 398 0.64 13.77 -37.07
N LEU A 399 -0.05 13.91 -35.94
CA LEU A 399 -1.29 14.67 -35.83
C LEU A 399 -1.11 15.77 -34.78
N GLU A 400 -1.44 17.01 -35.13
CA GLU A 400 -1.48 18.11 -34.17
C GLU A 400 -2.90 18.27 -33.63
N LEU A 401 -3.03 18.33 -32.31
CA LEU A 401 -4.29 18.62 -31.63
C LEU A 401 -4.22 19.98 -30.97
N ASP A 402 -5.14 20.87 -31.37
CA ASP A 402 -5.40 22.10 -30.65
C ASP A 402 -6.15 21.78 -29.35
N ILE A 403 -5.52 22.11 -28.23
CA ILE A 403 -6.06 21.95 -26.88
C ILE A 403 -6.22 23.29 -26.17
N LYS A 404 -6.08 24.43 -26.87
CA LYS A 404 -6.14 25.78 -26.31
C LYS A 404 -7.46 26.08 -25.61
N SER A 405 -8.56 25.53 -26.13
CA SER A 405 -9.90 25.71 -25.59
C SER A 405 -10.23 24.80 -24.40
N LEU A 406 -9.36 23.82 -24.09
CA LEU A 406 -9.55 22.93 -22.95
C LEU A 406 -9.12 23.64 -21.66
N ALA A 407 -9.89 23.47 -20.59
CA ALA A 407 -9.50 23.91 -19.25
C ALA A 407 -8.30 23.09 -18.73
N THR A 408 -7.47 23.67 -17.85
CA THR A 408 -6.39 22.96 -17.16
C THR A 408 -6.93 21.69 -16.49
N GLY A 409 -6.30 20.54 -16.75
CA GLY A 409 -6.81 19.26 -16.29
C GLY A 409 -6.25 18.04 -17.01
N VAL A 410 -6.77 16.87 -16.64
CA VAL A 410 -6.40 15.58 -17.24
C VAL A 410 -7.43 15.19 -18.29
N TYR A 411 -6.93 14.84 -19.48
CA TYR A 411 -7.73 14.39 -20.61
C TYR A 411 -7.21 13.07 -21.15
N PHE A 412 -8.07 12.38 -21.89
CA PHE A 412 -7.76 11.12 -22.55
C PHE A 412 -8.12 11.19 -24.02
N ILE A 413 -7.24 10.67 -24.87
CA ILE A 413 -7.49 10.44 -26.28
C ILE A 413 -7.92 8.99 -26.43
N GLN A 414 -9.20 8.81 -26.71
CA GLN A 414 -9.86 7.54 -26.97
C GLN A 414 -9.70 7.18 -28.44
N LEU A 415 -8.98 6.09 -28.71
CA LEU A 415 -8.78 5.51 -30.03
C LEU A 415 -9.61 4.25 -30.15
N THR A 416 -10.40 4.12 -31.21
CA THR A 416 -11.20 2.92 -31.49
C THR A 416 -10.93 2.41 -32.90
N GLU A 417 -10.53 1.15 -32.99
CA GLU A 417 -10.26 0.43 -34.25
C GLU A 417 -10.75 -1.01 -34.08
N ASP A 418 -11.54 -1.52 -35.03
CA ASP A 418 -12.07 -2.90 -35.02
C ASP A 418 -12.65 -3.37 -33.67
N LYS A 419 -13.40 -2.49 -33.01
CA LYS A 419 -14.02 -2.67 -31.68
C LYS A 419 -13.06 -2.72 -30.50
N GLN A 420 -11.75 -2.59 -30.72
CA GLN A 420 -10.78 -2.36 -29.65
C GLN A 420 -10.75 -0.88 -29.28
N LYS A 421 -10.68 -0.57 -27.99
CA LYS A 421 -10.55 0.79 -27.46
C LYS A 421 -9.23 0.96 -26.73
N ARG A 422 -8.52 2.05 -27.01
CA ARG A 422 -7.29 2.45 -26.33
C ARG A 422 -7.42 3.88 -25.82
N ASN A 423 -6.81 4.18 -24.68
CA ASN A 423 -6.85 5.52 -24.06
C ASN A 423 -5.43 6.04 -23.88
N ILE A 424 -5.15 7.25 -24.36
CA ILE A 424 -3.86 7.92 -24.16
C ILE A 424 -4.07 9.16 -23.30
N LYS A 425 -3.40 9.22 -22.15
CA LYS A 425 -3.52 10.34 -21.21
C LYS A 425 -2.65 11.52 -21.62
N PHE A 426 -3.20 12.73 -21.56
CA PHE A 426 -2.41 13.97 -21.56
C PHE A 426 -2.90 14.95 -20.47
N VAL A 427 -2.02 15.87 -20.09
CA VAL A 427 -2.30 16.93 -19.12
C VAL A 427 -2.29 18.27 -19.84
N LYS A 428 -3.40 19.01 -19.78
CA LYS A 428 -3.46 20.42 -20.16
C LYS A 428 -3.00 21.25 -18.97
N GLN A 429 -1.98 22.07 -19.16
CA GLN A 429 -1.56 23.10 -18.19
C GLN A 429 -2.29 24.41 -18.44
#